data_AF-A0A9C8L193-F1
#
_entry.id   AF-A0A9C8L193-F1
#
_cell.length_a   1.000
_cell.length_b   1.000
_cell.length_c   1.000
_cell.angle_alpha   90.00
_cell.angle_beta   90.00
_cell.angle_gamma   90.00
#
_symmetry.space_group_name_H-M   'P 1'
#
loop_
_entity.id
_entity.type
_entity.pdbx_description
1 polymer ?
#
loop_
_entity_poly.entity_id
_entity_poly.type
_entity_poly.pdbx_seq_one_letter_code
_entity_poly.pdbx_strand_id
1 'polypeptide(L)' 'MLAKRTQNMKSSAIRELLKITQLPDVISFAGGLPAAELFPVREIEEACHYLL' A
#
# COMPACT_ATOMS: atom_id res chain seq x y z
N MET A 1 0.98 9.58 28.65
CA MET A 1 1.53 8.20 28.64
C MET A 1 0.84 7.40 27.54
N LEU A 2 1.58 6.58 26.81
CA LEU A 2 1.00 5.70 25.77
C LEU A 2 0.35 4.46 26.40
N ALA A 3 -0.63 3.85 25.72
CA ALA A 3 -1.27 2.62 26.18
C ALA A 3 -0.29 1.42 26.15
N LYS A 4 -0.42 0.47 27.08
CA LYS A 4 0.49 -0.70 27.24
C LYS A 4 0.66 -1.53 25.96
N ARG A 5 -0.39 -1.66 25.14
CA ARG A 5 -0.33 -2.33 23.82
C ARG A 5 0.69 -1.75 22.85
N THR A 6 0.99 -0.45 22.99
CA THR A 6 1.92 0.27 22.12
C THR A 6 3.36 -0.21 22.31
N GLN A 7 3.70 -0.78 23.47
CA GLN A 7 5.03 -1.33 23.75
C GLN A 7 5.40 -2.52 22.84
N ASN A 8 4.40 -3.23 22.30
CA ASN A 8 4.60 -4.41 21.46
C ASN A 8 4.43 -4.13 19.96
N MET A 9 4.12 -2.89 19.58
CA MET A 9 4.00 -2.52 18.16
C MET A 9 5.40 -2.49 17.53
N LYS A 10 5.62 -3.31 16.51
CA LYS A 10 6.85 -3.34 15.71
C LYS A 10 6.57 -2.83 14.30
N SER A 11 7.55 -2.19 13.67
CA SER A 11 7.46 -1.92 12.23
C SER A 11 7.43 -3.23 11.45
N SER A 12 6.68 -3.27 10.37
CA SER A 12 6.67 -4.42 9.46
C SER A 12 7.84 -4.29 8.50
N ALA A 13 8.77 -5.25 8.54
CA ALA A 13 9.87 -5.32 7.59
C ALA A 13 9.37 -5.34 6.14
N ILE A 14 8.20 -5.95 5.88
CA ILE A 14 7.55 -5.94 4.56
C ILE A 14 7.15 -4.52 4.15
N ARG A 15 6.62 -3.70 5.09
CA ARG A 15 6.25 -2.31 4.82
C ARG A 15 7.47 -1.43 4.54
N GLU A 16 8.63 -1.72 5.14
CA GLU A 16 9.88 -1.02 4.83
C GLU A 16 10.42 -1.38 3.45
N LEU A 17 10.39 -2.67 3.09
CA LEU A 17 10.76 -3.13 1.75
C LEU A 17 9.87 -2.49 0.67
N LEU A 18 8.56 -2.43 0.89
CA LEU A 18 7.58 -1.78 -0.01
C LEU A 18 7.85 -0.30 -0.29
N LYS A 19 8.60 0.41 0.57
CA LYS A 19 8.98 1.80 0.31
C LYS A 19 10.09 1.90 -0.74
N ILE A 20 10.98 0.91 -0.78
CA ILE A 20 12.13 0.88 -1.69
C ILE A 20 11.71 0.41 -3.08
N THR A 21 10.74 -0.50 -3.15
CA THR A 21 10.21 -1.05 -4.41
C THR A 21 9.43 -0.04 -5.27
N GLN A 22 9.14 1.14 -4.73
CA GLN A 22 8.46 2.24 -5.46
C GLN A 22 9.45 3.20 -6.14
N LEU A 23 10.76 2.99 -5.98
CA LEU A 23 11.78 3.78 -6.68
C LEU A 23 11.84 3.34 -8.16
N PRO A 24 11.90 4.29 -9.11
CA PRO A 24 11.84 4.00 -10.54
C PRO A 24 12.99 3.11 -11.04
N ASP A 25 14.12 3.07 -10.32
CA ASP A 25 15.30 2.27 -10.67
C ASP A 25 15.30 0.85 -10.03
N VAL A 26 14.21 0.45 -9.35
CA VAL A 26 14.11 -0.83 -8.63
C VAL A 26 13.11 -1.77 -9.31
N ILE A 27 13.60 -2.90 -9.81
CA ILE A 27 12.74 -4.00 -10.28
C ILE A 27 12.31 -4.85 -9.08
N SER A 28 11.06 -4.69 -8.65
CA SER A 28 10.49 -5.40 -7.50
C SER A 28 9.94 -6.78 -7.87
N PHE A 29 10.66 -7.84 -7.51
CA PHE A 29 10.13 -9.21 -7.44
C PHE A 29 9.53 -9.57 -6.06
N ALA A 30 9.58 -8.63 -5.10
CA ALA A 30 8.95 -8.80 -3.81
C ALA A 30 7.43 -8.85 -4.00
N GLY A 31 6.84 -10.02 -3.74
CA GLY A 31 5.41 -10.25 -3.90
C GLY A 31 4.56 -9.42 -2.94
N GLY A 32 3.34 -9.07 -3.39
CA GLY A 32 2.33 -8.41 -2.55
C GLY A 32 1.80 -7.08 -3.08
N LEU A 33 2.37 -6.55 -4.16
CA LEU A 33 1.80 -5.41 -4.89
C LEU A 33 1.03 -5.92 -6.12
N PRO A 34 -0.28 -5.64 -6.24
CA PRO A 34 -1.01 -5.90 -7.47
C PRO A 34 -0.47 -5.03 -8.62
N ALA A 35 -0.59 -5.51 -9.85
CA ALA A 35 -0.19 -4.75 -11.04
C ALA A 35 -1.08 -3.50 -11.18
N ALA A 36 -0.46 -2.34 -11.46
CA ALA A 36 -1.14 -1.06 -11.46
C ALA A 36 -2.21 -0.98 -12.56
N GLU A 37 -1.94 -1.59 -13.72
CA GLU A 37 -2.86 -1.66 -14.86
C GLU A 37 -4.13 -2.48 -14.60
N LEU A 38 -4.15 -3.32 -13.56
CA LEU A 38 -5.33 -4.11 -13.19
C LEU A 38 -6.28 -3.35 -12.27
N PHE A 39 -5.91 -2.15 -11.80
CA PHE A 39 -6.81 -1.37 -10.97
C PHE A 39 -7.97 -0.78 -11.80
N PRO A 40 -9.23 -1.01 -11.40
CA PRO A 40 -10.41 -0.47 -12.08
C PRO A 40 -10.64 1.00 -11.69
N VAL A 41 -9.69 1.86 -12.06
CA VAL A 41 -9.67 3.28 -11.67
C VAL A 41 -10.94 4.00 -12.12
N ARG A 42 -11.38 3.70 -13.35
CA ARG A 42 -12.55 4.34 -13.95
C ARG A 42 -13.85 3.97 -13.23
N GLU A 43 -14.03 2.70 -12.90
CA GLU A 43 -15.21 2.20 -12.20
C GLU A 43 -15.29 2.76 -10.78
N ILE A 44 -14.14 2.90 -10.11
CA ILE A 44 -14.06 3.54 -8.79
C ILE A 44 -14.43 5.03 -8.89
N GLU A 45 -13.92 5.74 -9.91
CA GLU A 45 -14.25 7.15 -10.14
C GLU A 45 -15.74 7.35 -10.42
N GLU A 46 -16.32 6.54 -11.30
CA GLU A 46 -17.76 6.56 -11.61
C GLU A 46 -18.61 6.28 -10.35
N ALA A 47 -18.21 5.32 -9.51
CA ALA A 47 -18.89 5.02 -8.26
C ALA A 47 -18.79 6.17 -7.24
N CYS A 48 -17.64 6.86 -7.16
CA CYS A 48 -17.48 8.03 -6.30
C CYS A 48 -18.36 9.20 -6.74
N HIS A 49 -18.47 9.45 -8.04
CA HIS A 49 -19.34 10.50 -8.57
C HIS A 49 -20.84 10.19 -8.40
N TYR A 50 -21.24 8.91 -8.45
CA TYR A 50 -22.62 8.51 -8.23
C TYR A 50 -23.15 8.82 -6.81
N LEU A 51 -22.26 8.94 -5.82
CA LEU A 51 -22.61 9.19 -4.43
C LEU A 51 -22.69 10.67 -4.04
N LEU A 52 -22.26 11.59 -4.91
CA LEU A 52 -22.30 13.05 -4.73
C LEU A 52 -23.53 13.66 -5.42
#